data_AF-A0A423KIB0-F1
#
_entry.id   AF-A0A423KIB0-F1
#
_cell.length_a   1.000
_cell.length_b   1.000
_cell.length_c   1.000
_cell.angle_alpha   90.00
_cell.angle_beta   90.00
_cell.angle_gamma   90.00
#
_symmetry.space_group_name_H-M   'P 1'
#
loop_
_entity.id
_entity.type
_entity.pdbx_description
1 polymer ?
#
loop_
_entity_poly.entity_id
_entity_poly.type
_entity_poly.pdbx_seq_one_letter_code
_entity_poly.pdbx_strand_id
1 'polypeptide(L)'
;MEETIISGDWQGFLGRGLALREIQFLLLLAQGLTAKEIAKGFGIAPSTVVKRLSNAMFKLGVHRQSAMVAEAMKRQIICPVCIALAAVIVIKSMVDDQPAFQNRRLSDRRIATR
;
A
#
# COMPACT_ATOMS: atom_id res chain seq x y z
N MET A 1 0.90 17.15 -9.93
CA MET A 1 1.63 15.87 -9.82
C MET A 1 1.68 15.53 -8.34
N GLU A 2 0.99 14.48 -7.91
CA GLU A 2 1.07 14.03 -6.52
C GLU A 2 2.42 13.31 -6.34
N GLU A 3 3.35 13.90 -5.59
CA GLU A 3 4.61 13.24 -5.27
C GLU A 3 4.32 12.04 -4.37
N THR A 4 4.74 10.85 -4.81
CA THR A 4 4.53 9.61 -4.08
C THR A 4 5.83 9.16 -3.45
N ILE A 5 5.79 8.76 -2.17
CA ILE A 5 6.93 8.25 -1.43
C ILE A 5 6.72 6.75 -1.23
N ILE A 6 7.75 5.95 -1.51
CA ILE A 6 7.73 4.52 -1.27
C ILE A 6 8.76 4.22 -0.18
N SER A 7 8.35 3.48 0.85
CA SER A 7 9.21 2.98 1.90
C SER A 7 8.84 1.52 2.14
N GLY A 8 9.71 0.60 1.73
CA GLY A 8 9.48 -0.84 1.83
C GLY A 8 8.12 -1.26 1.24
N ASP A 9 7.30 -1.92 2.04
CA ASP A 9 5.98 -2.44 1.64
C ASP A 9 4.87 -1.38 1.59
N TRP A 10 5.18 -0.12 1.88
CA TRP A 10 4.19 0.95 2.00
C TRP A 10 4.46 2.12 1.06
N GLN A 11 3.39 2.65 0.51
CA GLN A 11 3.35 3.83 -0.35
C GLN A 11 2.59 4.95 0.37
N GLY A 12 3.10 6.17 0.31
CA GLY A 12 2.49 7.36 0.89
C GLY A 12 2.31 8.46 -0.16
N PHE A 13 1.20 9.19 -0.07
CA PHE A 13 0.82 10.24 -1.03
C PHE A 13 0.92 11.64 -0.40
N LEU A 14 1.68 12.52 -1.04
CA LEU A 14 1.78 13.92 -0.62
C LEU A 14 0.56 14.74 -1.07
N GLY A 15 0.34 15.89 -0.41
CA GLY A 15 -0.81 16.76 -0.71
C GLY A 15 -2.11 16.40 0.00
N ARG A 16 -2.14 15.32 0.80
CA ARG A 16 -3.32 14.86 1.54
C ARG A 16 -3.37 15.30 3.01
N GLY A 17 -2.80 16.47 3.32
CA GLY A 17 -2.85 17.10 4.65
C GLY A 17 -1.73 16.74 5.62
N LEU A 18 -0.84 15.80 5.27
CA LEU A 18 0.37 15.49 6.05
C LEU A 18 1.63 16.05 5.38
N ALA A 19 2.60 16.45 6.19
CA ALA A 19 3.89 16.90 5.70
C ALA A 19 4.80 15.71 5.31
N LEU A 20 5.76 15.95 4.43
CA LEU A 20 6.71 14.93 3.94
C LEU A 20 7.31 14.06 5.04
N ARG A 21 7.92 14.71 6.05
CA ARG A 21 8.57 14.03 7.19
C ARG A 21 7.59 13.25 8.06
N GLU A 22 6.35 13.71 8.16
CA GLU A 22 5.31 13.03 8.93
C GLU A 22 4.90 11.73 8.23
N ILE A 23 4.71 11.78 6.90
CA ILE A 23 4.41 10.60 6.08
C ILE A 23 5.57 9.60 6.13
N GLN A 24 6.82 10.05 5.98
CA GLN A 24 7.99 9.15 6.05
C GLN A 24 8.06 8.36 7.36
N PHE A 25 7.88 9.02 8.51
CA PHE A 25 7.89 8.34 9.80
C PHE A 25 6.66 7.46 10.01
N LEU A 26 5.51 7.87 9.50
CA LEU A 26 4.27 7.10 9.57
C LEU A 26 4.36 5.81 8.73
N LEU A 27 4.99 5.84 7.55
CA LEU A 27 5.24 4.66 6.72
C LEU A 27 6.13 3.63 7.44
N LEU A 28 7.21 4.08 8.07
CA LEU A 28 8.10 3.20 8.84
C LEU A 28 7.42 2.66 10.10
N LEU A 29 6.58 3.47 10.75
CA LEU A 29 5.75 3.01 11.86
C LEU A 29 4.75 1.93 11.41
N ALA A 30 4.17 2.07 10.22
CA ALA A 30 3.26 1.08 9.62
C ALA A 30 3.97 -0.24 9.26
N GLN A 31 5.28 -0.20 9.00
CA GLN A 31 6.12 -1.40 8.89
C GLN A 31 6.39 -2.08 10.25
N GLY A 32 6.00 -1.46 11.36
CA GLY A 32 6.24 -1.97 12.71
C GLY A 32 7.54 -1.48 13.36
N LEU A 33 8.26 -0.53 12.73
CA LEU A 33 9.46 0.05 13.32
C LEU A 33 9.11 0.96 14.50
N THR A 34 9.88 0.84 15.57
CA THR A 34 9.75 1.70 16.75
C THR A 34 10.32 3.09 16.49
N ALA A 35 9.86 4.10 17.24
CA ALA A 35 10.39 5.46 17.12
C ALA A 35 11.91 5.55 17.36
N LYS A 36 12.50 4.62 18.14
CA LYS A 36 13.96 4.54 18.36
C LYS A 36 14.70 4.03 17.12
N GLU A 37 14.17 3.02 16.44
CA GLU A 37 14.75 2.47 15.22
C GLU A 37 14.64 3.46 14.07
N ILE A 38 13.49 4.12 13.93
CA ILE A 38 13.30 5.21 12.97
C ILE A 38 14.33 6.31 13.22
N ALA A 39 14.47 6.75 14.48
CA ALA A 39 15.44 7.77 14.85
C ALA A 39 16.89 7.38 14.51
N LYS A 40 17.27 6.13 14.77
CA LYS A 40 18.57 5.57 14.40
C LYS A 40 18.77 5.57 12.89
N GLY A 41 17.76 5.19 12.10
CA GLY A 41 17.81 5.19 10.64
C GLY A 41 18.00 6.58 10.02
N PHE A 42 17.46 7.63 10.66
CA PHE A 42 17.59 9.02 10.20
C PHE A 42 18.73 9.80 10.88
N GLY A 43 19.44 9.23 11.85
CA GLY A 43 20.49 9.92 12.61
C GLY A 43 19.97 11.10 13.44
N ILE A 44 18.73 11.02 13.94
CA ILE A 44 18.09 12.09 14.72
C ILE A 44 17.71 11.62 16.13
N ALA A 45 17.41 12.55 17.03
CA ALA A 45 16.94 12.21 18.36
C ALA A 45 15.53 11.57 18.32
N PRO A 46 15.25 10.53 19.12
CA PRO A 46 13.94 9.85 19.15
C PRO A 46 12.79 10.77 19.55
N SER A 47 13.07 11.78 20.39
CA SER A 47 12.10 12.83 20.76
C SER A 47 11.58 13.61 19.55
N THR A 48 12.41 13.78 18.50
CA THR A 48 12.02 14.46 17.27
C THR A 48 11.03 13.63 16.47
N VAL A 49 11.24 12.32 16.38
CA VAL A 49 10.32 11.39 15.72
C VAL A 49 8.97 11.40 16.43
N VAL A 50 8.97 11.27 17.77
CA VAL A 50 7.74 11.32 18.58
C VAL A 50 7.00 12.64 18.38
N LYS A 51 7.71 13.77 18.38
CA LYS A 51 7.11 15.10 18.14
C LYS A 51 6.45 15.20 16.76
N ARG A 52 7.10 14.67 15.71
CA ARG A 52 6.55 14.67 14.35
C ARG A 52 5.34 13.74 14.23
N LEU A 53 5.38 12.56 14.84
CA LEU A 53 4.23 11.66 14.90
C LEU A 53 3.07 12.28 15.69
N SER A 54 3.35 13.01 16.77
CA SER A 54 2.33 13.75 17.52
C SER A 54 1.64 14.82 16.67
N ASN A 55 2.41 15.57 15.88
CA ASN A 55 1.84 16.53 14.93
C ASN A 55 0.97 15.84 13.86
N ALA A 56 1.40 14.68 13.36
CA ALA A 56 0.61 13.89 12.42
C ALA A 56 -0.71 13.41 13.05
N MET A 57 -0.66 12.91 14.29
CA MET A 57 -1.83 12.52 15.08
C MET A 57 -2.81 13.69 15.26
N PHE A 58 -2.30 14.88 15.61
CA PHE A 58 -3.10 16.09 15.73
C PHE A 58 -3.80 16.46 14.41
N LYS A 59 -3.08 16.42 13.29
CA LYS A 59 -3.66 16.70 11.96
C LYS A 59 -4.73 15.70 11.53
N LEU A 60 -4.58 14.44 11.96
CA LEU A 60 -5.55 13.38 11.67
C LEU A 60 -6.71 13.34 12.68
N GLY A 61 -6.62 14.07 13.79
CA GLY A 61 -7.64 14.09 14.84
C GLY A 61 -7.65 12.84 15.70
N VAL A 62 -6.50 12.19 15.89
CA VAL A 62 -6.36 10.93 16.63
C VAL A 62 -5.39 11.07 17.80
N HIS A 63 -5.52 10.20 18.80
CA HIS A 63 -4.66 10.22 20.00
C HIS A 63 -3.78 8.99 20.15
N ARG A 64 -3.97 7.95 19.32
CA ARG A 64 -3.22 6.68 19.39
C ARG A 64 -2.49 6.44 18.07
N GLN A 65 -1.28 5.87 18.16
CA GLN A 65 -0.47 5.53 16.99
C GLN A 65 -1.14 4.51 16.08
N SER A 66 -1.80 3.49 16.64
CA SER A 66 -2.56 2.52 15.85
C SER A 66 -3.75 3.17 15.12
N ALA A 67 -4.46 4.07 15.80
CA ALA A 67 -5.55 4.83 15.19
C ALA A 67 -5.06 5.76 14.07
N MET A 68 -3.85 6.32 14.21
CA MET A 68 -3.20 7.14 13.18
C MET A 68 -2.94 6.35 11.90
N VAL A 69 -2.42 5.12 12.00
CA VAL A 69 -2.23 4.25 10.83
C VAL A 69 -3.58 3.92 10.18
N ALA A 70 -4.58 3.55 10.99
CA ALA A 70 -5.91 3.23 10.49
C ALA A 70 -6.59 4.41 9.77
N GLU A 71 -6.54 5.62 10.34
CA GLU A 71 -7.07 6.83 9.71
C GLU A 71 -6.29 7.23 8.45
N ALA A 72 -4.97 7.07 8.46
CA ALA A 72 -4.15 7.32 7.27
C ALA A 72 -4.49 6.36 6.11
N MET A 73 -4.80 5.09 6.41
CA MET A 73 -5.29 4.13 5.42
C MET A 73 -6.70 4.50 4.92
N LYS A 74 -7.61 4.83 5.84
CA LYS A 74 -8.99 5.22 5.52
C LYS A 74 -9.05 6.44 4.60
N ARG A 75 -8.15 7.41 4.81
CA ARG A 75 -8.04 8.64 3.99
C ARG A 75 -7.19 8.47 2.73
N GLN A 76 -6.71 7.24 2.46
CA GLN A 76 -5.82 6.91 1.34
C GLN A 76 -4.54 7.77 1.32
N ILE A 77 -4.02 8.14 2.50
CA ILE A 77 -2.74 8.85 2.64
C ILE A 77 -1.60 7.83 2.54
N ILE A 78 -1.82 6.64 3.10
CA ILE A 78 -0.94 5.49 2.95
C ILE A 78 -1.69 4.31 2.34
N CYS A 79 -0.95 3.51 1.58
CA CYS A 79 -1.42 2.32 0.88
C CYS A 79 -0.35 1.23 1.05
N PRO A 80 -0.70 0.02 1.53
CA PRO A 80 0.19 -1.11 1.39
C PRO A 80 0.29 -1.49 -0.10
N VAL A 81 1.52 -1.64 -0.61
CA VAL A 81 1.79 -1.85 -2.05
C VAL A 81 1.06 -3.08 -2.61
N CYS A 82 0.80 -4.10 -1.77
CA CYS A 82 0.05 -5.29 -2.15
C CYS A 82 -1.41 -5.00 -2.58
N ILE A 83 -2.06 -3.98 -2.01
CA ILE A 83 -3.43 -3.58 -2.41
C ILE A 83 -3.40 -2.97 -3.80
N ALA A 84 -2.41 -2.12 -4.10
CA ALA A 84 -2.24 -1.55 -5.43
C ALA A 84 -1.99 -2.64 -6.49
N LEU A 85 -1.13 -3.62 -6.18
CA LEU A 85 -0.87 -4.75 -7.08
C LEU A 85 -2.12 -5.62 -7.31
N ALA A 86 -2.87 -5.94 -6.25
CA ALA A 86 -4.10 -6.71 -6.36
C ALA A 86 -5.14 -6.00 -7.25
N ALA A 87 -5.28 -4.67 -7.11
CA ALA A 87 -6.17 -3.88 -7.96
C ALA A 87 -5.78 -3.98 -9.44
N VAL A 88 -4.48 -3.89 -9.76
CA VAL A 88 -3.99 -4.02 -11.15
C VAL A 88 -4.30 -5.41 -11.72
N ILE A 89 -4.08 -6.47 -10.95
CA ILE A 89 -4.37 -7.85 -11.38
C ILE A 89 -5.86 -8.03 -11.69
N VAL A 90 -6.74 -7.58 -10.79
CA VAL A 90 -8.19 -7.67 -10.97
C VAL A 90 -8.65 -6.90 -12.21
N ILE A 91 -8.18 -5.66 -12.39
CA ILE A 91 -8.51 -4.84 -13.57
C ILE A 91 -8.06 -5.55 -14.85
N LYS A 92 -6.87 -6.16 -14.85
CA LYS A 92 -6.37 -6.89 -16.01
C LYS A 92 -7.26 -8.09 -16.36
N SER A 93 -7.69 -8.86 -15.36
CA SER A 93 -8.60 -9.98 -15.57
C SER A 93 -9.98 -9.57 -16.08
N MET A 94 -10.49 -8.39 -15.70
CA MET A 94 -11.77 -7.87 -16.20
C MET A 94 -11.70 -7.35 -17.64
N VAL A 95 -10.52 -6.94 -18.10
CA VAL A 95 -10.31 -6.49 -19.50
C VAL A 95 -10.07 -7.68 -20.43
N ASP A 96 -9.56 -8.80 -19.90
CA ASP A 96 -9.26 -10.03 -20.66
C ASP A 96 -10.48 -10.94 -20.87
N ASP A 97 -11.71 -10.43 -20.67
CA ASP A 97 -12.97 -11.10 -21.07
C ASP A 97 -13.11 -11.13 -22.62
N GLN A 98 -12.11 -11.67 -23.30
CA GLN A 98 -12.25 -12.13 -24.67
C GLN A 98 -12.71 -13.59 -24.57
N PRO A 99 -13.93 -13.93 -25.03
CA PRO A 99 -14.46 -15.27 -24.91
C PRO A 99 -13.52 -16.22 -25.63
N ALA A 100 -12.95 -17.17 -24.89
CA ALA A 100 -12.29 -18.33 -25.45
C ALA A 100 -13.33 -19.10 -26.28
N PHE A 101 -13.51 -18.69 -27.54
CA PHE A 101 -14.39 -19.34 -28.49
C PHE A 101 -13.85 -20.76 -28.71
N GLN A 102 -14.54 -21.69 -28.06
CA GLN A 102 -14.75 -23.08 -28.43
C GLN A 102 -14.01 -23.53 -29.69
N ASN A 103 -13.06 -24.43 -29.50
CA ASN A 103 -12.86 -25.51 -30.45
C ASN A 103 -13.17 -26.85 -29.77
N ARG A 104 -14.47 -27.05 -29.49
CA ARG A 104 -15.06 -28.38 -29.60
C ARG A 104 -14.94 -28.79 -31.08
N ARG A 105 -13.83 -29.41 -31.46
CA ARG A 105 -13.81 -30.28 -32.63
C ARG A 105 -13.95 -31.72 -32.15
N LEU A 106 -15.21 -32.11 -31.98
CA LEU A 106 -15.64 -33.49 -32.12
C LEU A 106 -15.54 -33.87 -33.59
N SER A 107 -14.55 -34.68 -33.96
CA SER A 107 -14.48 -35.59 -35.12
C SER A 107 -12.99 -35.88 -35.36
N ASP A 108 -12.48 -37.08 -35.12
CA ASP A 108 -12.73 -38.18 -36.04
C ASP A 108 -12.69 -39.55 -35.36
N ARG A 109 -13.60 -40.39 -35.84
CA ARG A 109 -13.71 -41.82 -35.54
C ARG A 109 -12.48 -42.53 -36.10
N ARG A 110 -11.88 -43.44 -35.32
CA ARG A 110 -11.52 -44.77 -35.81
C ARG A 110 -11.07 -45.67 -34.65
N ILE A 111 -12.05 -46.43 -34.16
CA ILE A 111 -11.83 -47.75 -33.60
C ILE A 111 -11.22 -48.57 -34.74
N ALA A 112 -9.93 -48.87 -34.68
CA ALA A 112 -9.29 -49.84 -35.53
C ALA A 112 -9.27 -51.17 -34.77
N THR A 113 -10.14 -52.06 -35.19
CA THR A 113 -10.16 -53.48 -34.92
C THR A 113 -8.81 -54.09 -35.33
N ARG A 114 -8.11 -54.76 -34.40
CA ARG A 114 -7.48 -56.07 -34.64
C ARG A 114 -7.08 -56.73 -33.33
#